data_AF-A0A957EWN8-F1
#
_entry.id   AF-A0A957EWN8-F1
#
_cell.length_a   1.000
_cell.length_b   1.000
_cell.length_c   1.000
_cell.angle_alpha   90.00
_cell.angle_beta   90.00
_cell.angle_gamma   90.00
#
_symmetry.space_group_name_H-M   'P 1'
#
loop_
_entity.id
_entity.type
_entity.pdbx_description
1 polymer ?
#
loop_
_entity_poly.entity_id
_entity_poly.type
_entity_poly.pdbx_seq_one_letter_code
_entity_poly.pdbx_strand_id
1 'polypeptide(L)'
;MPTPVCPKCQATNRQIKAGYTPAGSQRYRCHTCGCRYTPSPKESGYDEEVRLQALSLYFEGLSLREIGRLLNVNHQSVHNWIHAYANHLPADLPPEILDLAQLDGLFHPKLPRGRRVAKQ
;
A
#
# COMPACT_ATOMS: atom_id res chain seq x y z
N MET A 1 20.25 22.36 -11.99
CA MET A 1 19.14 21.39 -11.97
C MET A 1 19.74 19.99 -12.04
N PRO A 2 19.49 19.09 -11.09
CA PRO A 2 20.04 17.74 -11.15
C PRO A 2 19.57 17.01 -12.41
N THR A 3 20.50 16.39 -13.14
CA THR A 3 20.19 15.59 -14.32
C THR A 3 19.53 14.28 -13.88
N PRO A 4 18.35 13.91 -14.40
CA PRO A 4 17.70 12.67 -14.01
C PRO A 4 18.54 11.49 -14.47
N VAL A 5 18.74 10.49 -13.60
CA VAL A 5 19.50 9.26 -13.91
C VAL A 5 18.53 8.09 -13.98
N CYS A 6 18.59 7.23 -15.01
CA CYS A 6 17.70 6.06 -15.04
C CYS A 6 18.12 5.07 -13.95
N PRO A 7 17.20 4.63 -13.07
CA PRO A 7 17.51 3.70 -11.98
C PRO A 7 17.88 2.29 -12.47
N LYS A 8 17.53 1.94 -13.71
CA LYS A 8 17.77 0.60 -14.27
C LYS A 8 19.15 0.45 -14.90
N CYS A 9 19.59 1.43 -15.69
CA CYS A 9 20.84 1.35 -16.47
C CYS A 9 21.85 2.43 -16.09
N GLN A 10 21.52 3.28 -15.10
CA GLN A 10 22.37 4.38 -14.60
C GLN A 10 22.80 5.39 -15.68
N ALA A 11 22.19 5.35 -16.86
CA ALA A 11 22.46 6.31 -17.92
C ALA A 11 21.99 7.71 -17.49
N THR A 12 22.90 8.67 -17.54
CA THR A 12 22.62 10.11 -17.30
C THR A 12 22.17 10.82 -18.58
N ASN A 13 22.45 10.24 -19.74
CA ASN A 13 22.13 10.82 -21.05
C ASN A 13 20.77 10.33 -21.60
N ARG A 14 20.19 11.11 -22.52
CA ARG A 14 18.97 10.75 -23.29
C ARG A 14 17.75 10.40 -22.43
N GLN A 15 17.54 11.15 -21.34
CA GLN A 15 16.35 11.07 -20.51
C GLN A 15 15.33 12.10 -20.98
N ILE A 16 14.15 11.64 -21.40
CA ILE A 16 13.07 12.51 -21.91
C ILE A 16 11.91 12.59 -20.94
N LYS A 17 11.22 13.73 -20.89
CA LYS A 17 9.98 13.89 -20.11
C LYS A 17 8.89 12.99 -20.69
N ALA A 18 8.18 12.27 -19.83
CA ALA A 18 7.17 11.27 -20.18
C ALA A 18 5.84 11.52 -19.45
N GLY A 19 5.40 12.78 -19.42
CA GLY A 19 4.20 13.22 -18.71
C GLY A 19 4.36 13.26 -17.19
N TYR A 20 3.24 13.25 -16.47
CA TYR A 20 3.20 13.37 -15.01
C TYR A 20 2.50 12.16 -14.37
N THR A 21 2.80 11.89 -13.09
CA THR A 21 2.02 10.97 -12.27
C THR A 21 0.67 11.62 -11.90
N PRO A 22 -0.34 10.86 -11.45
CA PRO A 22 -1.56 11.44 -10.88
C PRO A 22 -1.29 12.41 -9.73
N ALA A 23 -0.19 12.19 -8.99
CA ALA A 23 0.30 13.08 -7.93
C ALA A 23 0.92 14.39 -8.45
N GLY A 24 1.04 14.58 -9.77
CA GLY A 24 1.69 15.73 -10.40
C GLY A 24 3.22 15.63 -10.50
N SER A 25 3.83 14.50 -10.16
CA SER A 25 5.29 14.32 -10.24
C SER A 25 5.75 14.07 -11.67
N GLN A 26 6.86 14.68 -12.08
CA GLN A 26 7.40 14.51 -13.43
C GLN A 26 7.89 13.06 -13.65
N ARG A 27 7.34 12.39 -14.66
CA ARG A 27 7.83 11.09 -15.14
C ARG A 27 8.86 11.30 -16.25
N TYR A 28 9.84 10.41 -16.30
CA TYR A 28 10.86 10.36 -17.34
C TYR A 28 10.87 9.00 -18.02
N ARG A 29 11.34 8.97 -19.26
CA ARG A 29 11.64 7.75 -20.00
C ARG A 29 13.10 7.77 -20.43
N CYS A 30 13.81 6.68 -20.17
CA CYS A 30 15.15 6.47 -20.67
C CYS A 30 15.12 5.96 -22.10
N HIS A 31 15.84 6.62 -23.00
CA HIS A 31 15.94 6.17 -24.39
C HIS A 31 16.93 5.00 -24.56
N THR A 32 17.85 4.79 -23.62
CA THR A 32 18.86 3.72 -23.66
C THR A 32 18.24 2.35 -23.33
N CYS A 33 17.40 2.27 -22.30
CA CYS A 33 16.81 1.00 -21.86
C CYS A 33 15.27 0.96 -21.92
N GLY A 34 14.62 2.06 -22.30
CA GLY A 34 13.16 2.17 -22.36
C GLY A 34 12.46 2.30 -20.99
N CYS A 35 13.19 2.29 -19.87
CA CYS A 35 12.65 2.41 -18.51
C CYS A 35 11.79 3.68 -18.38
N ARG A 36 10.62 3.60 -17.71
CA ARG A 36 9.89 4.78 -17.23
C ARG A 36 10.07 4.88 -15.73
N TYR A 37 10.39 6.06 -15.22
CA TYR A 37 10.68 6.28 -13.81
C TYR A 37 10.33 7.70 -13.37
N THR A 38 10.23 7.91 -12.07
CA THR A 38 9.90 9.19 -11.44
C THR A 38 11.01 9.49 -10.43
N PRO A 39 11.92 10.46 -10.68
CA PRO A 39 13.08 10.74 -9.83
C PRO A 39 12.69 11.21 -8.42
N SER A 40 11.68 12.06 -8.35
CA SER A 40 11.14 12.62 -7.11
C SER A 40 9.63 12.35 -7.10
N PRO A 41 9.20 11.12 -6.78
CA PRO A 41 7.78 10.86 -6.62
C PRO A 41 7.29 11.71 -5.46
N LYS A 42 6.29 12.55 -5.73
CA LYS A 42 5.53 13.20 -4.68
C LYS A 42 4.79 12.09 -3.97
N GLU A 43 4.91 12.04 -2.65
CA GLU A 43 4.13 11.11 -1.84
C GLU A 43 2.66 11.43 -2.06
N SER A 44 1.99 10.60 -2.86
CA SER A 44 0.55 10.61 -2.97
C SER A 44 0.03 9.63 -1.94
N GLY A 45 -0.34 10.16 -0.78
CA GLY A 45 -0.91 9.38 0.30
C GLY A 45 -1.38 10.29 1.41
N TYR A 46 -2.16 9.70 2.31
CA TYR A 46 -2.40 10.29 3.62
C TYR A 46 -1.12 10.15 4.45
N ASP A 47 -0.85 11.13 5.31
CA ASP A 47 0.31 11.14 6.20
C ASP A 47 0.34 9.87 7.07
N GLU A 48 1.54 9.44 7.44
CA GLU A 48 1.76 8.27 8.31
C GLU A 48 0.95 8.40 9.61
N GLU A 49 0.92 9.60 10.18
CA GLU A 49 0.17 9.93 11.40
C GLU A 49 -1.33 9.64 11.25
N VAL A 50 -1.93 10.00 10.11
CA VAL A 50 -3.35 9.74 9.83
C VAL A 50 -3.62 8.24 9.70
N ARG A 51 -2.67 7.49 9.13
CA ARG A 51 -2.80 6.02 9.03
C ARG A 51 -2.73 5.37 10.41
N LEU A 52 -1.77 5.79 11.25
CA LEU A 52 -1.63 5.29 12.61
C LEU A 52 -2.87 5.62 13.45
N GLN A 53 -3.39 6.85 13.33
CA GLN A 53 -4.61 7.25 14.01
C GLN A 53 -5.82 6.42 13.55
N ALA A 54 -5.93 6.13 12.25
CA ALA A 54 -6.99 5.28 11.71
C ALA A 54 -6.91 3.84 12.26
N LEU A 55 -5.68 3.30 12.43
CA LEU A 55 -5.47 1.99 13.04
C LEU A 55 -5.84 1.99 14.53
N SER A 56 -5.44 3.01 15.30
CA SER A 56 -5.81 3.13 16.72
C SER A 56 -7.33 3.18 16.91
N LEU A 57 -8.03 4.01 16.14
CA LEU A 57 -9.50 4.11 16.19
C LEU A 57 -10.18 2.79 15.81
N TYR A 58 -9.57 2.03 14.90
CA TYR A 58 -10.07 0.71 14.53
C TYR A 58 -9.90 -0.30 15.67
N PHE A 59 -8.77 -0.28 16.39
CA PHE A 59 -8.58 -1.11 17.59
C PHE A 59 -9.48 -0.70 18.76
N GLU A 60 -9.89 0.56 18.83
CA GLU A 60 -10.91 1.04 19.77
C GLU A 60 -12.34 0.58 19.41
N GLY A 61 -12.52 -0.09 18.26
CA GLY A 61 -13.80 -0.68 17.84
C GLY A 61 -14.66 0.22 16.96
N LEU A 62 -14.15 1.33 16.44
CA LEU A 62 -14.90 2.18 15.52
C LEU A 62 -15.04 1.50 14.14
N SER A 63 -16.19 1.67 13.50
CA SER A 63 -16.39 1.17 12.15
C SER A 63 -15.57 1.97 11.13
N LEU A 64 -15.20 1.32 10.03
CA LEU A 64 -14.45 1.95 8.91
C LEU A 64 -15.10 3.24 8.40
N ARG A 65 -16.44 3.31 8.46
CA ARG A 65 -17.21 4.49 8.02
C ARG A 65 -17.13 5.63 9.02
N GLU A 66 -17.14 5.33 10.33
CA GLU A 66 -16.95 6.32 11.39
C GLU A 66 -15.54 6.90 11.34
N ILE A 67 -14.53 6.04 11.24
CA ILE A 67 -13.12 6.44 11.08
C ILE A 67 -12.94 7.32 9.84
N GLY A 68 -13.56 6.92 8.72
CA GLY A 68 -13.55 7.70 7.49
C GLY A 68 -14.13 9.11 7.66
N ARG A 69 -15.22 9.24 8.42
CA ARG A 69 -15.83 10.54 8.73
C ARG A 69 -14.96 11.37 9.68
N LEU A 70 -14.37 10.77 10.71
CA LEU A 70 -13.53 11.45 11.70
C LEU A 70 -12.24 11.99 11.09
N LEU A 71 -11.58 11.21 10.26
CA LEU A 71 -10.31 11.57 9.64
C LEU A 71 -10.46 12.21 8.25
N ASN A 72 -11.70 12.40 7.79
CA ASN A 72 -12.03 12.87 6.45
C ASN A 72 -11.32 12.08 5.33
N VAL A 73 -11.29 10.76 5.51
CA VAL A 73 -10.65 9.82 4.59
C VAL A 73 -11.70 8.88 4.01
N ASN A 74 -11.46 8.38 2.80
CA ASN A 74 -12.35 7.35 2.25
C ASN A 74 -12.24 6.08 3.12
N HIS A 75 -13.37 5.56 3.61
CA HIS A 75 -13.44 4.28 4.34
C HIS A 75 -12.73 3.13 3.62
N GLN A 76 -12.67 3.13 2.29
CA GLN A 76 -11.92 2.13 1.52
C GLN A 76 -10.40 2.27 1.71
N SER A 77 -9.88 3.49 1.89
CA SER A 77 -8.48 3.73 2.23
C SER A 77 -8.16 3.15 3.60
N VAL A 78 -9.05 3.35 4.59
CA VAL A 78 -8.91 2.79 5.95
C VAL A 78 -8.87 1.26 5.91
N HIS A 79 -9.81 0.64 5.18
CA HIS A 79 -9.82 -0.81 4.96
C HIS A 79 -8.49 -1.32 4.36
N ASN A 80 -7.96 -0.61 3.35
CA ASN A 80 -6.71 -0.99 2.72
C ASN A 80 -5.51 -0.87 3.67
N TRP A 81 -5.50 0.11 4.57
CA TRP A 81 -4.46 0.25 5.59
C TRP A 81 -4.50 -0.87 6.62
N ILE A 82 -5.68 -1.22 7.10
CA ILE A 82 -5.85 -2.34 8.04
C ILE A 82 -5.37 -3.64 7.39
N HIS A 83 -5.73 -3.90 6.13
CA HIS A 83 -5.24 -5.07 5.41
C HIS A 83 -3.73 -5.05 5.17
N ALA A 84 -3.15 -3.89 4.85
CA ALA A 84 -1.71 -3.76 4.72
C ALA A 84 -1.00 -4.05 6.05
N TYR A 85 -1.50 -3.48 7.15
CA TYR A 85 -1.01 -3.71 8.50
C TYR A 85 -1.09 -5.20 8.89
N ALA A 86 -2.21 -5.86 8.62
CA ALA A 86 -2.38 -7.29 8.83
C ALA A 86 -1.36 -8.17 8.07
N ASN A 87 -0.92 -7.75 6.88
CA ASN A 87 0.12 -8.48 6.13
C ASN A 87 1.53 -8.26 6.70
N HIS A 88 1.73 -7.22 7.50
CA HIS A 88 2.99 -6.91 8.18
C HIS A 88 3.05 -7.44 9.61
N LEU A 89 1.95 -7.99 10.13
CA LEU A 89 1.92 -8.63 11.44
C LEU A 89 2.78 -9.91 11.44
N PRO A 90 3.60 -10.13 12.48
CA PRO A 90 4.28 -11.41 12.65
C PRO A 90 3.23 -12.53 12.78
N ALA A 91 3.49 -13.67 12.15
CA ALA A 91 2.56 -14.81 12.12
C ALA A 91 2.25 -15.38 13.52
N ASP A 92 3.14 -15.15 14.48
CA ASP A 92 3.01 -15.63 15.85
C ASP A 92 2.30 -14.61 16.75
N LEU A 93 1.07 -14.24 16.39
CA LEU A 93 0.21 -13.50 17.31
C LEU A 93 -0.33 -14.45 18.40
N PRO A 94 -0.40 -14.01 19.67
CA PRO A 94 -1.06 -14.76 20.72
C PRO A 94 -2.49 -15.16 20.29
N PRO A 95 -2.91 -16.40 20.53
CA PRO A 95 -4.20 -16.93 20.06
C PRO A 95 -5.40 -16.13 20.58
N GLU A 96 -5.27 -15.48 21.73
CA GLU A 96 -6.28 -14.60 22.32
C GLU A 96 -6.63 -13.40 21.41
N ILE A 97 -5.64 -12.85 20.70
CA ILE A 97 -5.85 -11.72 19.76
C ILE A 97 -6.44 -12.23 18.44
N LEU A 98 -6.08 -13.45 18.04
CA LEU A 98 -6.59 -14.09 16.82
C LEU A 98 -8.07 -14.46 16.95
N ASP A 99 -8.48 -15.00 18.10
CA ASP A 99 -9.87 -15.37 18.38
C ASP A 99 -10.79 -14.13 18.41
N LEU A 100 -10.33 -13.02 18.99
CA LEU A 100 -11.07 -11.75 18.98
C LEU A 100 -11.23 -11.20 17.55
N ALA A 101 -10.16 -11.21 16.75
CA ALA A 101 -10.22 -10.76 15.35
C ALA A 101 -11.11 -11.65 14.47
N GLN A 102 -11.27 -12.92 14.82
CA GLN A 102 -12.10 -13.88 14.10
C GLN A 102 -13.58 -13.77 14.48
N LEU A 103 -13.88 -13.48 15.75
CA LEU A 103 -15.24 -13.21 16.25
C LEU A 103 -15.84 -11.93 15.66
N ASP A 104 -15.04 -10.89 15.45
CA ASP A 104 -15.47 -9.63 14.83
C ASP A 104 -15.53 -9.69 13.28
N GLY A 105 -15.24 -10.84 12.66
CA GLY A 105 -15.28 -11.04 11.21
C GLY A 105 -14.14 -10.37 10.42
N LEU A 106 -13.11 -9.88 11.13
CA LEU A 106 -12.01 -9.07 10.59
C LEU A 106 -10.91 -9.94 9.95
N PHE A 107 -10.84 -11.21 10.34
CA PHE A 107 -9.86 -12.15 9.83
C PHE A 107 -10.52 -13.45 9.40
N HIS A 108 -10.57 -13.69 8.09
CA HIS A 108 -10.75 -15.04 7.55
C HIS A 108 -9.36 -15.52 7.14
N PRO A 109 -8.71 -16.44 7.89
CA PRO A 109 -7.46 -17.01 7.43
C PRO A 109 -7.72 -17.61 6.05
N LYS A 110 -7.00 -17.14 5.03
CA LYS A 110 -7.10 -17.73 3.69
C LYS A 110 -6.63 -19.16 3.82
N LEU A 111 -7.57 -20.09 3.88
CA LEU A 111 -7.30 -21.51 3.78
C LEU A 111 -6.39 -21.70 2.54
N PRO A 112 -5.29 -22.47 2.66
CA PRO A 112 -4.40 -22.68 1.54
C PRO A 112 -5.23 -23.19 0.37
N ARG A 113 -5.22 -22.45 -0.76
CA ARG A 113 -5.97 -22.82 -1.95
C ARG A 113 -5.60 -24.27 -2.30
N GLY A 114 -6.58 -25.17 -2.21
CA GLY A 114 -6.40 -26.59 -2.45
C GLY A 114 -5.58 -26.81 -3.71
N ARG A 115 -4.43 -27.47 -3.55
CA ARG A 115 -3.61 -27.95 -4.66
C ARG A 115 -4.54 -28.77 -5.56
N ARG A 116 -4.79 -28.34 -6.80
CA ARG A 116 -5.51 -29.19 -7.76
C ARG A 116 -4.67 -30.45 -7.93
N VAL A 117 -5.17 -31.56 -7.39
CA VAL A 117 -4.61 -32.88 -7.70
C VAL A 117 -4.93 -33.13 -9.17
N ALA A 118 -3.89 -33.21 -10.00
CA ALA A 118 -4.02 -33.66 -11.38
C ALA A 118 -4.59 -35.09 -11.33
N LYS A 119 -5.78 -35.29 -11.90
CA LYS A 119 -6.31 -36.64 -12.14
C LYS A 119 -5.50 -37.26 -13.28
N GLN A 120 -4.95 -38.44 -13.00
CA GLN A 120 -4.43 -39.39 -14.00
C GLN A 120 -5.57 -39.95 -14.85
#